data_AF-A0A933W5G4-F1
#
_entry.id   AF-A0A933W5G4-F1
#
_cell.length_a   1.000
_cell.length_b   1.000
_cell.length_c   1.000
_cell.angle_alpha   90.00
_cell.angle_beta   90.00
_cell.angle_gamma   90.00
#
_symmetry.space_group_name_H-M   'P 1'
#
loop_
_entity.id
_entity.type
_entity.pdbx_description
1 polymer ?
#
loop_
_entity_poly.entity_id
_entity_poly.type
_entity_poly.pdbx_seq_one_letter_code
_entity_poly.pdbx_strand_id
1 'polypeptide(L)'
;MTTLQAALARLRWCRLSLTLSCTSTHARRRVPGKPLEPPLAVFEAIVKHVNARCPSGPVVFRVTDRDCRTLRLRAGNRFPIEILFLQADQERAWQWLAALDGYLTEAERNFLREGEAHVAACSPSNGDPAAGEELCLEFLTPLPFMHSGRNTHLTAATLLQILEGRIARLSGTTLSLAQEAPDLRVLSHFWEYVEFPRTSSGSGTSHHLKGCLGRLYLRGAEPLMPLLRLCEQAHLGSGELAFGMGYYRILDPAPGFTVERVFDPRRLAGAAERVTRRLADPALPTPALLATEAARDLRRPPGTGGYGTLSGRVVQQALFEAVGPVIGRALAAGPTGYLINAAPDKLTESLEKARAAGFAHLHRWDVADFYPAIDPLPLEDRLRALLPLADGPVVDRMMAVLRGAPGPGLDPPSPLAPALANLHLDDVGQYLVARGMRLVRSAADFMVLGRTPADLRAARALVGGMTGAAATASA
;
A
#
# COMPACT_ATOMS: atom_id res chain seq x y z
N MET A 1 -31.79 -12.34 -6.11
CA MET A 1 -30.42 -12.76 -5.75
C MET A 1 -29.51 -12.39 -6.91
N THR A 2 -28.45 -11.62 -6.66
CA THR A 2 -27.44 -11.35 -7.71
C THR A 2 -26.72 -12.64 -8.09
N THR A 3 -26.10 -12.68 -9.28
CA THR A 3 -25.29 -13.83 -9.73
C THR A 3 -24.18 -14.14 -8.71
N LEU A 4 -23.62 -13.09 -8.08
CA LEU A 4 -22.65 -13.21 -7.00
C LEU A 4 -23.23 -13.93 -5.77
N GLN A 5 -24.41 -13.54 -5.29
CA GLN A 5 -25.05 -14.19 -4.14
C GLN A 5 -25.33 -15.68 -4.41
N ALA A 6 -25.76 -16.01 -5.64
CA ALA A 6 -25.99 -17.40 -6.03
C ALA A 6 -24.71 -18.24 -6.04
N ALA A 7 -23.60 -17.68 -6.55
CA ALA A 7 -22.30 -18.35 -6.52
C ALA A 7 -21.80 -18.58 -5.09
N LEU A 8 -21.93 -17.58 -4.22
CA LEU A 8 -21.52 -17.66 -2.82
C LEU A 8 -22.35 -18.69 -2.04
N ALA A 9 -23.67 -18.71 -2.23
CA ALA A 9 -24.57 -19.62 -1.50
C ALA A 9 -24.25 -21.12 -1.69
N ARG A 10 -23.54 -21.48 -2.77
CA ARG A 10 -23.12 -22.87 -3.07
C ARG A 10 -21.83 -23.27 -2.36
N LEU A 11 -21.08 -22.31 -1.84
CA LEU A 11 -19.82 -22.59 -1.16
C LEU A 11 -20.07 -23.18 0.22
N ARG A 12 -19.33 -24.25 0.52
CA ARG A 12 -19.26 -24.89 1.84
C ARG A 12 -17.80 -25.17 2.14
N TRP A 13 -17.39 -24.87 3.36
CA TRP A 13 -16.04 -25.20 3.84
C TRP A 13 -16.08 -25.53 5.32
N CYS A 14 -15.04 -26.22 5.78
CA CYS A 14 -14.80 -26.45 7.18
C CYS A 14 -13.56 -25.68 7.62
N ARG A 15 -13.59 -25.15 8.84
CA ARG A 15 -12.48 -24.45 9.46
C ARG A 15 -11.99 -25.26 10.66
N LEU A 16 -10.71 -25.60 10.64
CA LEU A 16 -9.98 -26.19 11.76
C LEU A 16 -9.11 -25.10 12.40
N SER A 17 -9.35 -24.82 13.67
CA SER A 17 -8.55 -23.89 14.48
C SER A 17 -7.72 -24.68 15.48
N LEU A 18 -6.41 -24.42 15.54
CA LEU A 18 -5.46 -25.08 16.45
C LEU A 18 -4.29 -24.16 16.81
N THR A 19 -3.50 -24.52 17.81
CA THR A 19 -2.26 -23.82 18.15
C THR A 19 -1.07 -24.74 17.94
N LEU A 20 -0.05 -24.28 17.20
CA LEU A 20 1.25 -24.93 17.15
C LEU A 20 2.25 -24.18 18.03
N SER A 21 3.02 -24.88 18.84
CA SER A 21 4.18 -24.31 19.54
C SER A 21 5.48 -24.83 18.94
N CYS A 22 6.43 -23.93 18.78
CA CYS A 22 7.74 -24.26 18.25
C CYS A 22 8.62 -24.83 19.37
N THR A 23 9.10 -26.06 19.22
CA THR A 23 9.89 -26.78 20.25
C THR A 23 11.37 -26.49 20.19
N SER A 24 11.86 -26.09 19.02
CA SER A 24 13.28 -25.80 18.81
C SER A 24 13.46 -24.44 18.16
N THR A 25 14.50 -23.73 18.56
CA THR A 25 14.86 -22.51 17.84
C THR A 25 15.45 -22.96 16.50
N HIS A 26 14.79 -22.61 15.39
CA HIS A 26 15.26 -22.89 14.03
C HIS A 26 16.72 -22.44 13.77
N ALA A 27 17.27 -21.57 14.64
CA ALA A 27 18.68 -21.19 14.67
C ALA A 27 19.67 -22.36 14.84
N ARG A 28 19.27 -23.51 15.40
CA ARG A 28 20.19 -24.63 15.66
C ARG A 28 20.64 -25.40 14.41
N ARG A 29 19.92 -25.28 13.29
CA ARG A 29 20.30 -25.89 11.98
C ARG A 29 20.68 -24.82 10.95
N ARG A 30 21.38 -23.77 11.39
CA ARG A 30 21.82 -22.70 10.49
C ARG A 30 22.99 -23.21 9.64
N VAL A 31 22.73 -23.53 8.37
CA VAL A 31 23.81 -23.67 7.40
C VAL A 31 24.41 -22.28 7.19
N PRO A 32 25.72 -22.08 7.43
CA PRO A 32 26.37 -20.79 7.18
C PRO A 32 26.06 -20.29 5.77
N GLY A 33 25.62 -19.04 5.64
CA GLY A 33 25.29 -18.42 4.35
C GLY A 33 23.87 -18.68 3.82
N LYS A 34 23.05 -19.55 4.42
CA LYS A 34 21.63 -19.71 4.01
C LYS A 34 20.71 -18.77 4.80
N PRO A 35 19.81 -18.02 4.13
CA PRO A 35 18.80 -17.22 4.81
C PRO A 35 17.83 -18.15 5.57
N LEU A 36 17.30 -17.66 6.69
CA LEU A 36 16.31 -18.38 7.46
C LEU A 36 15.02 -18.51 6.63
N GLU A 37 14.44 -19.72 6.57
CA GLU A 37 13.16 -19.89 5.89
C GLU A 37 12.07 -19.03 6.54
N PRO A 38 11.27 -18.30 5.74
CA PRO A 38 10.16 -17.53 6.26
C PRO A 38 9.16 -18.44 6.98
N PRO A 39 8.60 -18.03 8.14
CA PRO A 39 7.65 -18.84 8.89
C PRO A 39 6.47 -19.35 8.05
N LEU A 40 5.94 -18.52 7.14
CA LEU A 40 4.88 -18.92 6.21
C LEU A 40 5.28 -20.10 5.31
N ALA A 41 6.53 -20.14 4.83
CA ALA A 41 7.02 -21.23 4.00
C ALA A 41 7.12 -22.55 4.79
N VAL A 42 7.45 -22.47 6.08
CA VAL A 42 7.49 -23.64 6.97
C VAL A 42 6.08 -24.19 7.20
N PHE A 43 5.10 -23.33 7.54
CA PHE A 43 3.72 -23.77 7.70
C PHE A 43 3.13 -24.32 6.40
N GLU A 44 3.44 -23.70 5.26
CA GLU A 44 3.04 -24.20 3.94
C GLU A 44 3.59 -25.61 3.69
N ALA A 45 4.87 -25.85 4.00
CA ALA A 45 5.48 -27.17 3.85
C ALA A 45 4.80 -28.23 4.73
N ILE A 46 4.44 -27.88 5.97
CA ILE A 46 3.67 -28.76 6.87
C ILE A 46 2.32 -29.08 6.24
N VAL A 47 1.56 -28.06 5.81
CA VAL A 47 0.22 -28.24 5.24
C VAL A 47 0.27 -29.08 3.96
N LYS A 48 1.22 -28.81 3.06
CA LYS A 48 1.42 -29.60 1.83
C LYS A 48 1.76 -31.05 2.13
N HIS A 49 2.64 -31.30 3.09
CA HIS A 49 3.03 -32.67 3.46
C HIS A 49 1.87 -33.46 4.06
N VAL A 50 1.11 -32.85 4.97
CA VAL A 50 -0.07 -33.50 5.56
C VAL A 50 -1.15 -33.73 4.50
N ASN A 51 -1.43 -32.74 3.64
CA ASN A 51 -2.42 -32.88 2.57
C ASN A 51 -2.02 -33.90 1.50
N ALA A 52 -0.72 -34.15 1.28
CA ALA A 52 -0.26 -35.22 0.39
C ALA A 52 -0.54 -36.62 0.97
N ARG A 53 -0.55 -36.77 2.30
CA ARG A 53 -0.86 -38.03 2.99
C ARG A 53 -2.35 -38.25 3.22
N CYS A 54 -3.09 -37.17 3.44
CA CYS A 54 -4.53 -37.18 3.64
C CYS A 54 -5.15 -36.11 2.71
N PRO A 55 -5.40 -36.45 1.43
CA PRO A 55 -5.98 -35.51 0.49
C PRO A 55 -7.35 -35.03 0.95
N SER A 56 -7.46 -33.73 1.23
CA SER A 56 -8.69 -33.10 1.74
C SER A 56 -9.31 -32.11 0.76
N GLY A 57 -8.82 -32.10 -0.49
CA GLY A 57 -9.16 -31.11 -1.50
C GLY A 57 -8.30 -29.84 -1.39
N PRO A 58 -8.80 -28.69 -1.89
CA PRO A 58 -8.10 -27.42 -1.76
C PRO A 58 -8.09 -26.93 -0.31
N VAL A 59 -6.90 -26.68 0.21
CA VAL A 59 -6.69 -26.21 1.58
C VAL A 59 -6.06 -24.83 1.57
N VAL A 60 -6.54 -23.94 2.45
CA VAL A 60 -5.94 -22.64 2.74
C VAL A 60 -5.56 -22.63 4.21
N PHE A 61 -4.41 -22.05 4.59
CA PHE A 61 -4.04 -21.88 5.99
C PHE A 61 -3.69 -20.44 6.29
N ARG A 62 -3.88 -20.01 7.54
CA ARG A 62 -3.43 -18.71 8.04
C ARG A 62 -2.93 -18.80 9.47
N VAL A 63 -1.93 -17.98 9.78
CA VAL A 63 -1.52 -17.70 11.16
C VAL A 63 -2.34 -16.49 11.62
N THR A 64 -3.16 -16.64 12.64
CA THR A 64 -4.05 -15.55 13.07
C THR A 64 -3.29 -14.49 13.87
N ASP A 65 -3.82 -13.26 13.83
CA ASP A 65 -3.42 -12.15 14.71
C ASP A 65 -1.98 -11.65 14.57
N ARG A 66 -1.29 -12.01 13.48
CA ARG A 66 0.10 -11.58 13.27
C ARG A 66 0.39 -11.23 11.82
N ASP A 67 1.05 -10.09 11.66
CA ASP A 67 1.72 -9.70 10.43
C ASP A 67 2.90 -10.64 10.15
N CYS A 68 3.03 -11.13 8.92
CA CYS A 68 4.10 -12.03 8.53
C CYS A 68 5.51 -11.46 8.76
N ARG A 69 5.69 -10.13 8.74
CA ARG A 69 6.94 -9.43 9.06
C ARG A 69 7.37 -9.59 10.50
N THR A 70 6.43 -9.85 11.41
CA THR A 70 6.69 -10.01 12.85
C THR A 70 6.79 -11.48 13.28
N LEU A 71 6.39 -12.42 12.41
CA LEU A 71 6.53 -13.84 12.68
C LEU A 71 8.00 -14.23 12.82
N ARG A 72 8.34 -14.87 13.93
CA ARG A 72 9.67 -15.42 14.21
C ARG A 72 9.53 -16.85 14.73
N LEU A 73 10.25 -17.81 14.15
CA LEU A 73 10.28 -19.19 14.65
C LEU A 73 11.33 -19.29 15.77
N ARG A 74 10.89 -19.17 17.03
CA ARG A 74 11.72 -19.34 18.22
C ARG A 74 11.10 -20.40 19.11
N ALA A 75 11.94 -21.16 19.84
CA ALA A 75 11.43 -22.09 20.84
C ALA A 75 10.50 -21.38 21.83
N GLY A 76 9.37 -22.01 22.13
CA GLY A 76 8.31 -21.47 22.98
C GLY A 76 7.34 -20.51 22.28
N ASN A 77 7.63 -20.07 21.05
CA ASN A 77 6.64 -19.26 20.32
C ASN A 77 5.43 -20.11 19.95
N ARG A 78 4.25 -19.53 20.20
CA ARG A 78 2.94 -20.09 19.89
C ARG A 78 2.38 -19.43 18.64
N PHE A 79 1.75 -20.25 17.79
CA PHE A 79 1.18 -19.85 16.51
C PHE A 79 -0.25 -20.38 16.44
N PRO A 80 -1.26 -19.53 16.67
CA PRO A 80 -2.64 -19.89 16.36
C PRO A 80 -2.76 -20.00 14.83
N ILE A 81 -3.20 -21.17 14.37
CA ILE A 81 -3.33 -21.50 12.96
C ILE A 81 -4.78 -21.88 12.69
N GLU A 82 -5.32 -21.34 11.62
CA GLU A 82 -6.56 -21.80 11.03
C GLU A 82 -6.32 -22.43 9.68
N ILE A 83 -7.00 -23.53 9.43
CA ILE A 83 -6.95 -24.28 8.18
C ILE A 83 -8.38 -24.38 7.64
N LEU A 84 -8.56 -23.94 6.41
CA LEU A 84 -9.83 -23.95 5.71
C LEU A 84 -9.80 -25.05 4.65
N PHE A 85 -10.73 -25.98 4.78
CA PHE A 85 -10.94 -27.10 3.87
C PHE A 85 -12.11 -26.76 2.96
N LEU A 86 -11.79 -26.42 1.71
CA LEU A 86 -12.79 -26.03 0.73
C LEU A 86 -13.43 -27.30 0.15
N GLN A 87 -14.76 -27.34 0.05
CA GLN A 87 -15.50 -28.49 -0.48
C GLN A 87 -15.27 -29.81 0.29
N ALA A 88 -14.96 -29.71 1.59
CA ALA A 88 -14.82 -30.83 2.49
C ALA A 88 -15.71 -30.65 3.73
N ASP A 89 -16.12 -31.79 4.29
CA ASP A 89 -16.89 -31.88 5.52
C ASP A 89 -15.99 -31.89 6.77
N GLN A 90 -16.64 -31.91 7.94
CA GLN A 90 -15.94 -31.92 9.22
C GLN A 90 -15.17 -33.23 9.44
N GLU A 91 -15.66 -34.35 8.92
CA GLU A 91 -15.02 -35.65 9.06
C GLU A 91 -13.65 -35.65 8.40
N ARG A 92 -13.55 -35.14 7.16
CA ARG A 92 -12.28 -34.96 6.47
C ARG A 92 -11.33 -34.02 7.21
N ALA A 93 -11.84 -32.94 7.81
CA ALA A 93 -11.02 -32.04 8.62
C ALA A 93 -10.44 -32.74 9.86
N TRP A 94 -11.20 -33.62 10.51
CA TRP A 94 -10.71 -34.44 11.62
C TRP A 94 -9.70 -35.51 11.18
N GLN A 95 -9.92 -36.17 10.04
CA GLN A 95 -8.95 -37.10 9.46
C GLN A 95 -7.63 -36.38 9.12
N TRP A 96 -7.72 -35.18 8.57
CA TRP A 96 -6.55 -34.35 8.29
C TRP A 96 -5.82 -33.94 9.57
N LEU A 97 -6.54 -33.58 10.64
CA LEU A 97 -5.93 -33.28 11.94
C LEU A 97 -5.20 -34.49 12.52
N ALA A 98 -5.77 -35.69 12.42
CA ALA A 98 -5.10 -36.92 12.85
C ALA A 98 -3.80 -37.17 12.06
N ALA A 99 -3.81 -36.89 10.74
CA ALA A 99 -2.61 -36.95 9.92
C ALA A 99 -1.56 -35.88 10.29
N LEU A 100 -2.00 -34.68 10.68
CA LEU A 100 -1.12 -33.64 11.22
C LEU A 100 -0.49 -34.09 12.54
N ASP A 101 -1.26 -34.65 13.47
CA ASP A 101 -0.74 -35.14 14.74
C ASP A 101 0.31 -36.24 14.51
N GLY A 102 0.03 -37.18 13.61
CA GLY A 102 1.00 -38.19 13.17
C GLY A 102 2.27 -37.55 12.61
N TYR A 103 2.15 -36.56 11.73
CA TYR A 103 3.29 -35.82 11.19
C TYR A 103 4.11 -35.13 12.28
N LEU A 104 3.48 -34.46 13.26
CA LEU A 104 4.16 -33.71 14.32
C LEU A 104 4.91 -34.62 15.32
N THR A 105 4.50 -35.89 15.46
CA THR A 105 5.18 -36.87 16.32
C THR A 105 6.42 -37.51 15.69
N GLU A 106 6.67 -37.31 14.40
CA GLU A 106 7.87 -37.83 13.74
C GLU A 106 9.15 -37.24 14.37
N ALA A 107 10.21 -38.05 14.40
CA ALA A 107 11.51 -37.57 14.83
C ALA A 107 11.95 -36.34 14.01
N GLU A 108 12.62 -35.40 14.67
CA GLU A 108 13.14 -34.15 14.07
C GLU A 108 12.13 -33.04 13.73
N ARG A 109 10.86 -33.17 14.14
CA ARG A 109 9.89 -32.08 13.95
C ARG A 109 10.01 -31.01 15.04
N ASN A 110 9.90 -29.76 14.60
CA ASN A 110 10.14 -28.57 15.45
C ASN A 110 8.84 -27.94 16.00
N PHE A 111 7.72 -28.65 15.89
CA PHE A 111 6.42 -28.14 16.32
C PHE A 111 5.65 -29.22 17.07
N LEU A 112 4.86 -28.79 18.05
CA LEU A 112 3.86 -29.60 18.73
C LEU A 112 2.51 -28.87 18.63
N ARG A 113 1.42 -29.62 18.64
CA ARG A 113 0.09 -29.06 18.81
C ARG A 113 -0.19 -28.84 20.29
N GLU A 114 -0.73 -27.68 20.63
CA GLU A 114 -1.14 -27.34 21.99
C GLU A 114 -2.65 -27.17 22.08
N GLY A 115 -3.21 -27.65 23.19
CA GLY A 115 -4.64 -27.53 23.49
C GLY A 115 -5.53 -28.35 22.55
N GLU A 116 -6.83 -28.12 22.68
CA GLU A 116 -7.85 -28.73 21.83
C GLU A 116 -7.91 -28.04 20.47
N ALA A 117 -8.14 -28.82 19.43
CA ALA A 117 -8.45 -28.30 18.11
C ALA A 117 -9.97 -28.18 17.96
N HIS A 118 -10.42 -27.18 17.22
CA HIS A 118 -11.84 -26.94 16.98
C HIS A 118 -12.15 -27.02 15.49
N VAL A 119 -13.10 -27.86 15.10
CA VAL A 119 -13.61 -27.94 13.72
C VAL A 119 -15.00 -27.32 13.66
N ALA A 120 -15.19 -26.33 12.80
CA ALA A 120 -16.45 -25.67 12.56
C ALA A 120 -16.86 -25.83 11.08
N ALA A 121 -18.13 -26.12 10.83
CA ALA A 121 -18.70 -25.94 9.50
C ALA A 121 -18.87 -24.44 9.27
N CYS A 122 -18.56 -23.97 8.06
CA CYS A 122 -18.64 -22.58 7.71
C CYS A 122 -19.46 -22.41 6.43
N SER A 123 -20.17 -21.29 6.39
CA SER A 123 -20.90 -20.82 5.22
C SER A 123 -20.50 -19.36 5.00
N PRO A 124 -20.66 -18.85 3.76
CA PRO A 124 -20.49 -17.42 3.54
C PRO A 124 -21.50 -16.70 4.42
N SER A 125 -20.99 -15.86 5.32
CA SER A 125 -21.87 -14.93 5.99
C SER A 125 -22.42 -13.97 4.94
N ASN A 126 -23.73 -13.75 4.96
CA ASN A 126 -24.27 -12.49 4.50
C ASN A 126 -23.86 -11.46 5.56
N GLY A 127 -22.57 -11.12 5.60
CA GLY A 127 -22.09 -10.09 6.52
C GLY A 127 -22.91 -8.83 6.31
N ASP A 128 -23.14 -8.08 7.38
CA ASP A 128 -23.78 -6.78 7.28
C ASP A 128 -23.04 -5.94 6.22
N PRO A 129 -23.78 -5.14 5.43
CA PRO A 129 -23.14 -4.22 4.50
C PRO A 129 -22.13 -3.35 5.27
N ALA A 130 -21.07 -2.95 4.57
CA ALA A 130 -20.11 -1.99 5.12
C ALA A 130 -20.86 -0.81 5.73
N ALA A 131 -20.51 -0.43 6.95
CA ALA A 131 -21.18 0.68 7.60
C ALA A 131 -20.76 2.04 7.01
N GLY A 132 -19.64 2.10 6.30
CA GLY A 132 -19.05 3.33 5.76
C GLY A 132 -18.79 3.31 4.26
N GLU A 133 -18.63 4.52 3.70
CA GLU A 133 -18.29 4.81 2.29
C GLU A 133 -16.88 4.33 1.87
N GLU A 134 -16.04 3.94 2.85
CA GLU A 134 -14.67 3.49 2.65
C GLU A 134 -14.34 2.30 3.54
N LEU A 135 -13.67 1.32 2.95
CA LEU A 135 -13.24 0.09 3.57
C LEU A 135 -11.72 -0.01 3.53
N CYS A 136 -11.12 -0.59 4.56
CA CYS A 136 -9.68 -0.85 4.58
C CYS A 136 -9.41 -2.35 4.68
N LEU A 137 -8.66 -2.89 3.71
CA LEU A 137 -8.12 -4.24 3.75
C LEU A 137 -6.69 -4.18 4.29
N GLU A 138 -6.46 -4.72 5.48
CA GLU A 138 -5.13 -4.82 6.07
C GLU A 138 -4.51 -6.19 5.76
N PHE A 139 -3.64 -6.23 4.75
CA PHE A 139 -2.93 -7.44 4.36
C PHE A 139 -1.85 -7.81 5.37
N LEU A 140 -2.02 -8.97 6.00
CA LEU A 140 -1.09 -9.57 6.97
C LEU A 140 -0.12 -10.56 6.33
N THR A 141 -0.43 -11.01 5.11
CA THR A 141 0.51 -11.74 4.25
C THR A 141 0.53 -11.12 2.85
N PRO A 142 1.63 -11.26 2.08
CA PRO A 142 1.79 -10.53 0.83
C PRO A 142 0.72 -10.93 -0.20
N LEU A 143 0.10 -9.96 -0.87
CA LEU A 143 -0.77 -10.20 -2.02
C LEU A 143 0.04 -10.24 -3.31
N PRO A 144 0.14 -11.40 -3.99
CA PRO A 144 0.73 -11.47 -5.32
C PRO A 144 -0.29 -11.08 -6.39
N PHE A 145 0.04 -10.08 -7.19
CA PHE A 145 -0.76 -9.68 -8.37
C PHE A 145 0.09 -9.25 -9.57
N MET A 146 1.41 -9.37 -9.47
CA MET A 146 2.34 -8.90 -10.50
C MET A 146 2.75 -10.01 -11.45
N HIS A 147 2.80 -9.69 -12.75
CA HIS A 147 3.43 -10.53 -13.78
C HIS A 147 4.85 -10.04 -14.15
N SER A 148 5.19 -8.76 -13.89
CA SER A 148 6.53 -8.21 -14.12
C SER A 148 6.83 -6.99 -13.23
N GLY A 149 7.96 -6.99 -12.54
CA GLY A 149 8.47 -5.82 -11.78
C GLY A 149 8.10 -5.78 -10.29
N ARG A 150 8.39 -4.64 -9.65
CA ARG A 150 8.09 -4.31 -8.23
C ARG A 150 6.97 -3.26 -8.13
N ASN A 151 5.89 -3.44 -8.89
CA ASN A 151 4.78 -2.50 -8.93
C ASN A 151 3.88 -2.64 -7.69
N THR A 152 3.78 -1.60 -6.87
CA THR A 152 2.86 -1.53 -5.73
C THR A 152 1.48 -1.00 -6.09
N HIS A 153 1.26 -0.60 -7.35
CA HIS A 153 0.00 -0.05 -7.80
C HIS A 153 -1.00 -1.14 -8.18
N LEU A 154 -2.12 -1.22 -7.45
CA LEU A 154 -3.23 -2.11 -7.75
C LEU A 154 -4.42 -1.28 -8.22
N THR A 155 -4.88 -1.55 -9.44
CA THR A 155 -6.07 -0.89 -10.02
C THR A 155 -7.35 -1.61 -9.60
N ALA A 156 -8.49 -0.92 -9.73
CA ALA A 156 -9.81 -1.53 -9.57
C ALA A 156 -10.01 -2.73 -10.51
N ALA A 157 -9.67 -2.59 -11.80
CA ALA A 157 -9.77 -3.67 -12.78
C ALA A 157 -8.94 -4.90 -12.39
N THR A 158 -7.68 -4.69 -11.95
CA THR A 158 -6.82 -5.79 -11.48
C THR A 158 -7.36 -6.44 -10.21
N LEU A 159 -7.88 -5.67 -9.25
CA LEU A 159 -8.51 -6.21 -8.04
C LEU A 159 -9.73 -7.08 -8.40
N LEU A 160 -10.61 -6.59 -9.28
CA LEU A 160 -11.78 -7.33 -9.74
C LEU A 160 -11.37 -8.64 -10.42
N GLN A 161 -10.37 -8.63 -11.31
CA GLN A 161 -9.83 -9.84 -11.94
C GLN A 161 -9.30 -10.86 -10.91
N ILE A 162 -8.62 -10.39 -9.85
CA ILE A 162 -8.14 -11.29 -8.79
C ILE A 162 -9.33 -11.90 -8.02
N LEU A 163 -10.36 -11.10 -7.73
CA LEU A 163 -11.58 -11.55 -7.07
C LEU A 163 -12.34 -12.56 -7.92
N GLU A 164 -12.53 -12.29 -9.21
CA GLU A 164 -13.14 -13.18 -10.22
C GLU A 164 -12.38 -14.51 -10.33
N GLY A 165 -11.05 -14.44 -10.47
CA GLY A 165 -10.21 -15.64 -10.51
C GLY A 165 -10.22 -16.42 -9.20
N ARG A 166 -10.39 -15.76 -8.06
CA ARG A 166 -10.53 -16.44 -6.76
C ARG A 166 -11.89 -17.13 -6.66
N ILE A 167 -13.00 -16.44 -6.92
CA ILE A 167 -14.34 -17.05 -6.83
C ILE A 167 -14.51 -18.20 -7.82
N ALA A 168 -13.94 -18.10 -9.03
CA ALA A 168 -13.97 -19.18 -10.01
C ALA A 168 -13.28 -20.45 -9.48
N ARG A 169 -12.15 -20.31 -8.78
CA ARG A 169 -11.45 -21.47 -8.18
C ARG A 169 -12.14 -22.04 -6.95
N LEU A 170 -12.83 -21.20 -6.16
CA LEU A 170 -13.57 -21.66 -4.98
C LEU A 170 -14.89 -22.34 -5.37
N SER A 171 -15.62 -21.77 -6.32
CA SER A 171 -17.01 -22.14 -6.66
C SER A 171 -17.16 -22.89 -7.98
N GLY A 172 -16.15 -22.89 -8.84
CA GLY A 172 -16.26 -23.33 -10.24
C GLY A 172 -17.04 -22.37 -11.14
N THR A 173 -17.53 -21.23 -10.62
CA THR A 173 -18.35 -20.27 -11.35
C THR A 173 -17.54 -19.06 -11.75
N THR A 174 -17.51 -18.73 -13.05
CA THR A 174 -16.92 -17.49 -13.54
C THR A 174 -17.93 -16.36 -13.40
N LEU A 175 -17.49 -15.23 -12.84
CA LEU A 175 -18.29 -14.03 -12.67
C LEU A 175 -17.63 -12.86 -13.40
N SER A 176 -18.43 -11.85 -13.75
CA SER A 176 -17.93 -10.54 -14.15
C SER A 176 -18.37 -9.53 -13.08
N LEU A 177 -17.41 -8.96 -12.36
CA LEU A 177 -17.66 -8.07 -11.22
C LEU A 177 -17.59 -6.59 -11.61
N ALA A 178 -17.10 -6.26 -12.81
CA ALA A 178 -16.98 -4.87 -13.27
C ALA A 178 -18.33 -4.13 -13.30
N GLN A 179 -19.43 -4.83 -13.56
CA GLN A 179 -20.77 -4.25 -13.56
C GLN A 179 -21.38 -4.12 -12.15
N GLU A 180 -20.91 -4.91 -11.20
CA GLU A 180 -21.43 -4.92 -9.82
C GLU A 180 -20.88 -3.74 -9.00
N ALA A 181 -19.67 -3.26 -9.34
CA ALA A 181 -19.03 -2.15 -8.64
C ALA A 181 -18.39 -1.15 -9.64
N PRO A 182 -19.21 -0.44 -10.44
CA PRO A 182 -18.71 0.49 -11.45
C PRO A 182 -17.96 1.68 -10.84
N ASP A 183 -18.30 2.06 -9.61
CA ASP A 183 -17.69 3.17 -8.89
C ASP A 183 -16.52 2.74 -7.99
N LEU A 184 -16.05 1.49 -8.12
CA LEU A 184 -14.96 0.97 -7.31
C LEU A 184 -13.68 1.80 -7.52
N ARG A 185 -13.20 2.40 -6.43
CA ARG A 185 -11.89 3.07 -6.39
C ARG A 185 -10.97 2.32 -5.44
N VAL A 186 -9.71 2.18 -5.85
CA VAL A 186 -8.66 1.50 -5.09
C VAL A 186 -7.54 2.48 -4.78
N LEU A 187 -7.24 2.68 -3.50
CA LEU A 187 -6.10 3.49 -3.06
C LEU A 187 -4.99 2.55 -2.56
N SER A 188 -4.04 2.23 -3.46
CA SER A 188 -2.97 1.26 -3.22
C SER A 188 -1.64 1.89 -2.79
N HIS A 189 -1.67 3.12 -2.26
CA HIS A 189 -0.46 3.84 -1.88
C HIS A 189 -0.08 3.62 -0.40
N PHE A 190 -0.75 2.70 0.30
CA PHE A 190 -0.66 2.52 1.76
C PHE A 190 -0.06 1.18 2.19
N TRP A 191 0.56 0.49 1.24
CA TRP A 191 1.28 -0.75 1.44
C TRP A 191 2.65 -0.72 0.77
N GLU A 192 3.47 -1.73 1.05
CA GLU A 192 4.82 -1.86 0.54
C GLU A 192 5.02 -3.21 -0.17
N TYR A 193 5.88 -3.23 -1.18
CA TYR A 193 6.31 -4.49 -1.79
C TYR A 193 7.32 -5.16 -0.86
N VAL A 194 7.05 -6.42 -0.52
CA VAL A 194 7.93 -7.25 0.29
C VAL A 194 8.36 -8.49 -0.49
N GLU A 195 9.57 -8.94 -0.21
CA GLU A 195 10.17 -10.11 -0.83
C GLU A 195 10.90 -10.92 0.25
N PHE A 196 10.41 -12.12 0.52
CA PHE A 196 11.04 -13.04 1.46
C PHE A 196 11.78 -14.13 0.68
N PRO A 197 13.11 -14.24 0.84
CA PRO A 197 13.89 -15.25 0.15
C PRO A 197 13.54 -16.65 0.67
N ARG A 198 13.50 -17.64 -0.23
CA ARG A 198 13.26 -19.05 0.11
C ARG A 198 14.36 -19.90 -0.51
N THR A 199 14.91 -20.81 0.28
CA THR A 199 15.87 -21.80 -0.19
C THR A 199 15.13 -22.96 -0.85
N SER A 200 15.32 -23.17 -2.15
CA SER A 200 14.89 -24.40 -2.82
C SER A 200 15.86 -25.54 -2.46
N SER A 201 15.35 -26.72 -2.15
CA SER A 201 16.17 -27.89 -1.82
C SER A 201 16.78 -28.61 -3.03
N GLY A 202 16.49 -28.24 -4.29
CA GLY A 202 16.89 -29.09 -5.43
C GLY A 202 17.17 -28.49 -6.81
N SER A 203 16.91 -27.20 -7.11
CA SER A 203 16.93 -26.73 -8.51
C SER A 203 17.77 -25.49 -8.82
N GLY A 204 18.55 -24.97 -7.86
CA GLY A 204 19.35 -23.74 -8.05
C GLY A 204 18.51 -22.47 -8.33
N THR A 205 17.18 -22.59 -8.36
CA THR A 205 16.24 -21.51 -8.63
C THR A 205 15.75 -20.95 -7.30
N SER A 206 16.10 -19.69 -7.03
CA SER A 206 15.62 -18.99 -5.83
C SER A 206 14.12 -18.76 -5.96
N HIS A 207 13.32 -19.36 -5.07
CA HIS A 207 11.90 -19.03 -4.95
C HIS A 207 11.75 -17.89 -3.95
N HIS A 208 10.84 -16.95 -4.22
CA HIS A 208 10.57 -15.82 -3.33
C HIS A 208 9.08 -15.76 -3.02
N LEU A 209 8.75 -15.58 -1.75
CA LEU A 209 7.41 -15.13 -1.38
C LEU A 209 7.38 -13.62 -1.57
N LYS A 210 6.65 -13.16 -2.58
CA LYS A 210 6.63 -11.75 -2.98
C LYS A 210 5.23 -11.23 -3.21
N GLY A 211 5.01 -9.97 -2.85
CA GLY A 211 3.71 -9.31 -3.01
C GLY A 211 3.65 -7.99 -2.24
N CYS A 212 2.48 -7.36 -2.25
CA CYS A 212 2.26 -6.15 -1.45
C CYS A 212 1.68 -6.48 -0.08
N LEU A 213 2.14 -5.79 0.95
CA LEU A 213 1.77 -6.00 2.34
C LEU A 213 1.49 -4.65 3.03
N GLY A 214 0.38 -4.56 3.77
CA GLY A 214 -0.07 -3.31 4.41
C GLY A 214 -1.53 -3.02 4.08
N ARG A 215 -1.91 -1.73 4.14
CA ARG A 215 -3.30 -1.31 3.98
C ARG A 215 -3.63 -1.01 2.52
N LEU A 216 -4.84 -1.40 2.12
CA LEU A 216 -5.44 -1.10 0.84
C LEU A 216 -6.84 -0.51 1.11
N TYR A 217 -7.10 0.70 0.63
CA TYR A 217 -8.39 1.34 0.85
C TYR A 217 -9.27 1.22 -0.38
N LEU A 218 -10.56 0.97 -0.18
CA LEU A 218 -11.56 0.78 -1.22
C LEU A 218 -12.74 1.72 -0.98
N ARG A 219 -13.22 2.38 -2.04
CA ARG A 219 -14.48 3.14 -2.04
C ARG A 219 -15.42 2.57 -3.09
N GLY A 220 -16.73 2.57 -2.84
CA GLY A 220 -17.70 1.96 -3.76
C GLY A 220 -17.61 0.44 -3.82
N ALA A 221 -17.13 -0.20 -2.75
CA ALA A 221 -16.91 -1.65 -2.68
C ALA A 221 -18.02 -2.40 -1.92
N GLU A 222 -19.07 -1.71 -1.49
CA GLU A 222 -20.23 -2.25 -0.79
C GLU A 222 -20.87 -3.42 -1.55
N PRO A 223 -21.05 -3.38 -2.89
CA PRO A 223 -21.59 -4.51 -3.65
C PRO A 223 -20.72 -5.76 -3.59
N LEU A 224 -19.41 -5.60 -3.33
CA LEU A 224 -18.44 -6.69 -3.26
C LEU A 224 -18.28 -7.25 -1.84
N MET A 225 -18.93 -6.68 -0.83
CA MET A 225 -18.71 -7.02 0.58
C MET A 225 -18.85 -8.53 0.88
N PRO A 226 -19.88 -9.25 0.38
CA PRO A 226 -19.98 -10.70 0.61
C PRO A 226 -18.76 -11.47 0.09
N LEU A 227 -18.20 -11.05 -1.05
CA LEU A 227 -17.01 -11.67 -1.62
C LEU A 227 -15.75 -11.28 -0.86
N LEU A 228 -15.63 -10.02 -0.43
CA LEU A 228 -14.52 -9.56 0.40
C LEU A 228 -14.50 -10.27 1.76
N ARG A 229 -15.65 -10.57 2.36
CA ARG A 229 -15.73 -11.36 3.61
C ARG A 229 -15.35 -12.82 3.41
N LEU A 230 -15.73 -13.40 2.26
CA LEU A 230 -15.24 -14.72 1.87
C LEU A 230 -13.71 -14.72 1.72
N CYS A 231 -13.15 -13.74 1.00
CA CYS A 231 -11.73 -13.63 0.74
C CYS A 231 -10.91 -13.22 1.99
N GLU A 232 -11.50 -12.60 3.01
CA GLU A 232 -10.87 -12.43 4.33
C GLU A 232 -10.54 -13.80 4.96
N GLN A 233 -11.40 -14.80 4.72
CA GLN A 233 -11.21 -16.17 5.19
C GLN A 233 -10.37 -17.03 4.25
N ALA A 234 -10.69 -17.03 2.96
CA ALA A 234 -10.10 -17.88 1.93
C ALA A 234 -8.90 -17.24 1.19
N HIS A 235 -8.51 -16.04 1.62
CA HIS A 235 -7.45 -15.20 1.08
C HIS A 235 -7.71 -14.67 -0.35
N LEU A 236 -7.02 -13.60 -0.70
CA LEU A 236 -6.98 -13.05 -2.05
C LEU A 236 -5.71 -13.48 -2.80
N GLY A 237 -5.68 -13.39 -4.13
CA GLY A 237 -4.47 -13.60 -4.93
C GLY A 237 -4.65 -14.55 -6.12
N SER A 238 -3.79 -14.42 -7.14
CA SER A 238 -3.91 -15.14 -8.41
C SER A 238 -3.29 -16.55 -8.42
N GLY A 239 -2.37 -16.85 -7.49
CA GLY A 239 -1.66 -18.14 -7.41
C GLY A 239 -2.40 -19.23 -6.63
N GLU A 240 -1.81 -20.44 -6.54
CA GLU A 240 -2.39 -21.61 -5.85
C GLU A 240 -2.94 -21.27 -4.45
N LEU A 241 -4.06 -21.90 -4.09
CA LEU A 241 -4.80 -21.66 -2.84
C LEU A 241 -3.96 -21.90 -1.57
N ALA A 242 -2.94 -22.77 -1.64
CA ALA A 242 -2.26 -23.30 -0.47
C ALA A 242 -1.16 -22.42 0.14
N PHE A 243 -0.77 -21.29 -0.44
CA PHE A 243 0.44 -20.55 -0.02
C PHE A 243 0.27 -19.63 1.19
N GLY A 244 -0.92 -19.54 1.80
CA GLY A 244 -1.18 -18.62 2.92
C GLY A 244 -0.96 -17.13 2.57
N MET A 245 -0.77 -16.81 1.29
CA MET A 245 -0.58 -15.45 0.76
C MET A 245 -1.91 -14.74 0.57
N GLY A 246 -1.89 -13.41 0.57
CA GLY A 246 -3.05 -12.54 0.38
C GLY A 246 -4.09 -12.64 1.50
N TYR A 247 -3.68 -13.04 2.70
CA TYR A 247 -4.51 -12.94 3.90
C TYR A 247 -4.60 -11.48 4.32
N TYR A 248 -5.82 -11.00 4.53
CA TYR A 248 -6.09 -9.67 5.06
C TYR A 248 -7.21 -9.71 6.09
N ARG A 249 -7.37 -8.58 6.79
CA ARG A 249 -8.52 -8.28 7.64
C ARG A 249 -9.26 -7.08 7.10
N ILE A 250 -10.58 -7.08 7.22
CA ILE A 250 -11.40 -5.91 6.92
C ILE A 250 -11.46 -5.06 8.18
N LEU A 251 -11.03 -3.81 8.06
CA LEU A 251 -11.17 -2.78 9.09
C LEU A 251 -12.32 -1.87 8.66
N ASP A 252 -13.43 -1.95 9.40
CA ASP A 252 -14.65 -1.16 9.22
C ASP A 252 -15.10 -0.62 10.60
N PRO A 253 -15.11 0.70 10.83
CA PRO A 253 -14.76 1.76 9.86
C PRO A 253 -13.28 1.74 9.46
N ALA A 254 -12.99 2.21 8.24
CA ALA A 254 -11.62 2.32 7.75
C ALA A 254 -10.79 3.30 8.60
N PRO A 255 -9.64 2.89 9.17
CA PRO A 255 -8.82 3.78 9.97
C PRO A 255 -8.01 4.74 9.10
N GLY A 256 -7.72 5.93 9.60
CA GLY A 256 -6.78 6.85 8.95
C GLY A 256 -5.38 6.24 8.83
N PHE A 257 -4.61 6.69 7.84
CA PHE A 257 -3.23 6.25 7.65
C PHE A 257 -2.23 7.27 8.18
N THR A 258 -2.54 8.54 7.97
CA THR A 258 -1.65 9.66 8.29
C THR A 258 -2.06 10.40 9.55
N VAL A 259 -3.35 10.41 9.89
CA VAL A 259 -3.87 11.14 11.05
C VAL A 259 -3.11 10.74 12.33
N GLU A 260 -3.03 9.45 12.65
CA GLU A 260 -2.30 8.97 13.84
C GLU A 260 -0.83 9.39 13.87
N ARG A 261 -0.20 9.51 12.68
CA ARG A 261 1.21 9.88 12.56
C ARG A 261 1.45 11.37 12.76
N VAL A 262 0.55 12.22 12.25
CA VAL A 262 0.68 13.68 12.34
C VAL A 262 0.49 14.15 13.77
N PHE A 263 -0.43 13.53 14.52
CA PHE A 263 -0.75 13.92 15.89
C PHE A 263 0.10 13.21 16.96
N ASP A 264 1.04 12.33 16.58
CA ASP A 264 1.95 11.65 17.50
C ASP A 264 3.02 12.62 18.06
N PRO A 265 3.09 12.84 19.39
CA PRO A 265 4.09 13.70 20.01
C PRO A 265 5.55 13.34 19.67
N ARG A 266 5.86 12.05 19.48
CA ARG A 266 7.22 11.60 19.11
C ARG A 266 7.58 12.02 17.69
N ARG A 267 6.60 12.04 16.78
CA ARG A 267 6.78 12.50 15.40
C ARG A 267 6.97 14.01 15.37
N LEU A 268 6.19 14.75 16.16
CA LEU A 268 6.35 16.20 16.31
C LEU A 268 7.72 16.59 16.87
N ALA A 269 8.22 15.86 17.88
CA ALA A 269 9.58 16.05 18.39
C ALA A 269 10.64 15.88 17.30
N GLY A 270 10.56 14.79 16.53
CA GLY A 270 11.48 14.55 15.41
C GLY A 270 11.37 15.61 14.30
N ALA A 271 10.15 16.09 14.02
CA ALA A 271 9.94 17.16 13.04
C ALA A 271 10.56 18.49 13.53
N ALA A 272 10.43 18.80 14.82
CA ALA A 272 11.05 19.97 15.43
C ALA A 272 12.58 19.93 15.35
N GLU A 273 13.20 18.78 15.63
CA GLU A 273 14.65 18.60 15.48
C GLU A 273 15.13 18.84 14.04
N ARG A 274 14.34 18.43 13.04
CA ARG A 274 14.69 18.66 11.63
C ARG A 274 14.56 20.12 11.24
N VAL A 275 13.53 20.82 11.73
CA VAL A 275 13.35 22.25 11.48
C VAL A 275 14.48 23.06 12.11
N THR A 276 14.79 22.85 13.39
CA THR A 276 15.87 23.58 14.07
C THR A 276 17.23 23.31 13.41
N ARG A 277 17.52 22.05 13.06
CA ARG A 277 18.76 21.69 12.35
C ARG A 277 18.87 22.37 10.98
N ARG A 278 17.76 22.48 10.23
CA ARG A 278 17.76 23.13 8.92
C ARG A 278 18.00 24.64 9.01
N LEU A 279 17.45 25.29 10.03
CA LEU A 279 17.65 26.73 10.24
C LEU A 279 19.03 27.05 10.85
N ALA A 280 19.62 26.11 11.60
CA ALA A 280 20.96 26.20 12.17
C ALA A 280 21.21 27.47 13.02
N ASP A 281 20.15 28.06 13.58
CA ASP A 281 20.22 29.27 14.40
C ASP A 281 20.21 28.90 15.90
N PRO A 282 21.28 29.24 16.65
CA PRO A 282 21.40 28.93 18.07
C PRO A 282 20.43 29.73 18.96
N ALA A 283 19.82 30.80 18.45
CA ALA A 283 18.82 31.59 19.18
C ALA A 283 17.42 30.97 19.13
N LEU A 284 17.22 29.87 18.39
CA LEU A 284 15.93 29.21 18.26
C LEU A 284 15.51 28.53 19.58
N PRO A 285 14.19 28.44 19.85
CA PRO A 285 13.70 27.65 20.96
C PRO A 285 14.11 26.18 20.85
N THR A 286 14.17 25.48 21.98
CA THR A 286 14.53 24.06 21.99
C THR A 286 13.53 23.23 21.17
N PRO A 287 13.98 22.14 20.51
CA PRO A 287 13.07 21.27 19.75
C PRO A 287 11.88 20.77 20.57
N ALA A 288 12.07 20.51 21.87
CA ALA A 288 11.01 20.07 22.77
C ALA A 288 9.93 21.15 22.99
N LEU A 289 10.34 22.43 23.11
CA LEU A 289 9.39 23.53 23.23
C LEU A 289 8.61 23.72 21.92
N LEU A 290 9.31 23.72 20.78
CA LEU A 290 8.68 23.83 19.46
C LEU A 290 7.70 22.70 19.17
N ALA A 291 8.03 21.46 19.55
CA ALA A 291 7.12 20.32 19.41
C ALA A 291 5.85 20.48 20.26
N THR A 292 5.99 21.03 21.48
CA THR A 292 4.86 21.31 22.37
C THR A 292 3.97 22.41 21.79
N GLU A 293 4.55 23.48 21.25
CA GLU A 293 3.82 24.55 20.57
C GLU A 293 3.13 24.05 19.31
N ALA A 294 3.80 23.25 18.48
CA ALA A 294 3.23 22.64 17.29
C ALA A 294 2.06 21.71 17.63
N ALA A 295 2.16 20.93 18.72
CA ALA A 295 1.06 20.11 19.21
C ALA A 295 -0.16 20.94 19.66
N ARG A 296 0.06 22.14 20.20
CA ARG A 296 -1.02 23.10 20.51
C ARG A 296 -1.64 23.66 19.23
N ASP A 297 -0.82 24.05 18.26
CA ASP A 297 -1.28 24.57 16.97
C ASP A 297 -2.10 23.53 16.18
N LEU A 298 -1.72 22.26 16.23
CA LEU A 298 -2.49 21.16 15.63
C LEU A 298 -3.86 20.93 16.29
N ARG A 299 -4.04 21.35 17.55
CA ARG A 299 -5.33 21.23 18.26
C ARG A 299 -6.25 22.44 18.07
N ARG A 300 -5.70 23.61 17.71
CA ARG A 300 -6.51 24.81 17.38
C ARG A 300 -7.36 24.56 16.14
N PRO A 301 -8.51 25.21 15.90
CA PRO A 301 -9.26 25.06 14.65
C PRO A 301 -8.40 25.33 13.39
N PRO A 302 -8.64 24.65 12.26
CA PRO A 302 -7.94 24.97 11.01
C PRO A 302 -8.14 26.44 10.63
N GLY A 303 -7.05 27.13 10.25
CA GLY A 303 -7.08 28.54 9.83
C GLY A 303 -6.85 29.57 10.93
N THR A 304 -6.80 29.18 12.21
CA THR A 304 -6.56 30.10 13.34
C THR A 304 -5.11 30.08 13.84
N GLY A 305 -4.17 29.55 13.05
CA GLY A 305 -2.77 29.35 13.42
C GLY A 305 -1.81 30.19 12.58
N GLY A 306 -0.74 30.70 13.20
CA GLY A 306 0.34 31.36 12.48
C GLY A 306 1.21 30.33 11.77
N TYR A 307 0.77 29.77 10.65
CA TYR A 307 1.53 28.72 9.95
C TYR A 307 2.89 29.21 9.41
N GLY A 308 3.12 30.52 9.36
CA GLY A 308 4.44 31.13 9.13
C GLY A 308 5.37 31.17 10.35
N THR A 309 4.93 30.77 11.55
CA THR A 309 5.78 30.69 12.75
C THR A 309 6.71 29.47 12.71
N LEU A 310 7.67 29.42 13.63
CA LEU A 310 8.52 28.24 13.82
C LEU A 310 7.72 26.98 14.18
N SER A 311 6.74 27.08 15.09
CA SER A 311 5.82 25.98 15.41
C SER A 311 4.99 25.56 14.19
N GLY A 312 4.53 26.53 13.39
CA GLY A 312 3.89 26.30 12.09
C GLY A 312 4.78 25.49 11.15
N ARG A 313 6.07 25.80 11.03
CA ARG A 313 7.02 25.02 10.21
C ARG A 313 7.19 23.59 10.72
N VAL A 314 7.14 23.36 12.03
CA VAL A 314 7.13 21.99 12.61
C VAL A 314 5.87 21.24 12.20
N VAL A 315 4.70 21.87 12.25
CA VAL A 315 3.45 21.28 11.77
C VAL A 315 3.55 20.92 10.28
N GLN A 316 4.03 21.83 9.45
CA GLN A 316 4.23 21.58 8.01
C GLN A 316 5.20 20.43 7.75
N GLN A 317 6.30 20.36 8.51
CA GLN A 317 7.27 19.27 8.41
C GLN A 317 6.66 17.91 8.83
N ALA A 318 5.85 17.87 9.88
CA ALA A 318 5.15 16.66 10.32
C ALA A 318 4.11 16.19 9.29
N LEU A 319 3.35 17.12 8.71
CA LEU A 319 2.41 16.85 7.61
C LEU A 319 3.16 16.27 6.39
N PHE A 320 4.30 16.87 6.02
CA PHE A 320 5.11 16.40 4.90
C PHE A 320 5.63 14.97 5.12
N GLU A 321 6.08 14.64 6.33
CA GLU A 321 6.57 13.29 6.63
C GLU A 321 5.48 12.23 6.61
N ALA A 322 4.26 12.60 6.97
CA ALA A 322 3.12 11.69 6.94
C ALA A 322 2.60 11.49 5.51
N VAL A 323 2.42 12.57 4.75
CA VAL A 323 1.72 12.58 3.46
C VAL A 323 2.67 12.51 2.26
N GLY A 324 3.86 13.10 2.35
CA GLY A 324 4.85 13.17 1.27
C GLY A 324 5.21 11.79 0.68
N PRO A 325 5.48 10.74 1.48
CA PRO A 325 5.72 9.40 0.96
C PRO A 325 4.51 8.80 0.22
N VAL A 326 3.28 9.17 0.61
CA VAL A 326 2.04 8.71 -0.05
C VAL A 326 1.88 9.40 -1.40
N ILE A 327 1.99 10.73 -1.45
CA ILE A 327 2.01 11.51 -2.70
C ILE A 327 3.08 10.96 -3.63
N GLY A 328 4.27 10.69 -3.09
CA GLY A 328 5.34 10.10 -3.86
C GLY A 328 4.95 8.77 -4.51
N ARG A 329 4.45 7.81 -3.74
CA ARG A 329 4.01 6.51 -4.30
C ARG A 329 2.88 6.66 -5.33
N ALA A 330 2.02 7.65 -5.18
CA ALA A 330 0.96 7.94 -6.15
C ALA A 330 1.51 8.45 -7.48
N LEU A 331 2.39 9.44 -7.42
CA LEU A 331 3.01 10.00 -8.60
C LEU A 331 3.90 8.99 -9.33
N ALA A 332 4.61 8.12 -8.59
CA ALA A 332 5.42 7.05 -9.18
C ALA A 332 4.60 5.96 -9.90
N ALA A 333 3.31 5.81 -9.55
CA ALA A 333 2.39 4.91 -10.22
C ALA A 333 1.73 5.54 -11.47
N GLY A 334 1.80 6.87 -11.59
CA GLY A 334 1.20 7.63 -12.68
C GLY A 334 1.90 7.43 -14.03
N PRO A 335 1.23 7.79 -15.14
CA PRO A 335 1.80 7.70 -16.49
C PRO A 335 2.93 8.72 -16.71
N THR A 336 2.99 9.76 -15.87
CA THR A 336 4.05 10.74 -15.87
C THR A 336 5.24 10.15 -15.11
N GLY A 337 6.37 9.90 -15.77
CA GLY A 337 7.54 9.24 -15.20
C GLY A 337 8.19 10.04 -14.06
N TYR A 338 7.53 10.10 -12.91
CA TYR A 338 7.96 10.85 -11.74
C TYR A 338 9.08 10.10 -11.04
N LEU A 339 10.28 10.68 -11.13
CA LEU A 339 11.49 10.11 -10.56
C LEU A 339 11.73 10.70 -9.16
N ILE A 340 11.03 10.17 -8.16
CA ILE A 340 11.24 10.58 -6.77
C ILE A 340 12.64 10.23 -6.34
N ASN A 341 13.39 11.22 -5.90
CA ASN A 341 14.73 11.02 -5.33
C ASN A 341 15.60 10.14 -6.24
N ALA A 342 15.40 10.22 -7.56
CA ALA A 342 16.26 9.53 -8.49
C ALA A 342 17.68 10.06 -8.29
N ALA A 343 18.62 9.13 -8.08
CA ALA A 343 20.02 9.44 -8.27
C ALA A 343 20.19 10.12 -9.65
N PRO A 344 21.08 11.11 -9.79
CA PRO A 344 21.32 11.80 -11.07
C PRO A 344 21.39 10.85 -12.27
N ASP A 345 21.97 9.66 -12.07
CA ASP A 345 22.09 8.60 -13.07
C ASP A 345 20.75 8.14 -13.65
N LYS A 346 19.69 8.05 -12.84
CA LYS A 346 18.34 7.65 -13.32
C LYS A 346 17.66 8.72 -14.16
N LEU A 347 17.95 9.99 -13.87
CA LEU A 347 17.48 11.10 -14.70
C LEU A 347 18.16 11.02 -16.06
N THR A 348 19.48 10.83 -16.09
CA THR A 348 20.27 10.62 -17.31
C THR A 348 19.75 9.44 -18.12
N GLU A 349 19.57 8.27 -17.50
CA GLU A 349 19.03 7.07 -18.16
C GLU A 349 17.65 7.32 -18.77
N SER A 350 16.79 8.05 -18.06
CA SER A 350 15.44 8.38 -18.55
C SER A 350 15.48 9.33 -19.75
N LEU A 351 16.38 10.31 -19.73
CA LEU A 351 16.61 11.23 -20.86
C LEU A 351 17.22 10.49 -22.06
N GLU A 352 18.18 9.60 -21.85
CA GLU A 352 18.78 8.77 -22.91
C GLU A 352 17.75 7.86 -23.56
N LYS A 353 16.92 7.17 -22.76
CA LYS A 353 15.80 6.36 -23.26
C LYS A 353 14.79 7.20 -24.05
N ALA A 354 14.52 8.43 -23.61
CA ALA A 354 13.64 9.34 -24.35
C ALA A 354 14.26 9.79 -25.67
N ARG A 355 15.55 10.12 -25.67
CA ARG A 355 16.28 10.49 -26.88
C ARG A 355 16.33 9.34 -27.88
N ALA A 356 16.64 8.12 -27.43
CA ALA A 356 16.62 6.92 -28.25
C ALA A 356 15.21 6.64 -28.82
N ALA A 357 14.16 7.00 -28.08
CA ALA A 357 12.79 6.91 -28.54
C ALA A 357 12.38 8.05 -29.50
N GLY A 358 13.28 8.96 -29.87
CA GLY A 358 13.05 10.05 -30.83
C GLY A 358 12.55 11.37 -30.23
N PHE A 359 12.67 11.55 -28.91
CA PHE A 359 12.38 12.83 -28.26
C PHE A 359 13.64 13.70 -28.26
N ALA A 360 13.78 14.54 -29.28
CA ALA A 360 15.00 15.33 -29.54
C ALA A 360 14.95 16.75 -28.96
N HIS A 361 13.77 17.24 -28.55
CA HIS A 361 13.59 18.59 -28.06
C HIS A 361 13.25 18.57 -26.57
N LEU A 362 13.89 19.43 -25.79
CA LEU A 362 13.75 19.53 -24.34
C LEU A 362 13.46 20.98 -23.95
N HIS A 363 12.54 21.17 -23.00
CA HIS A 363 12.47 22.42 -22.24
C HIS A 363 12.39 22.11 -20.75
N ARG A 364 13.11 22.89 -19.95
CA ARG A 364 13.23 22.75 -18.48
C ARG A 364 12.55 23.93 -17.80
N TRP A 365 11.88 23.64 -16.70
CA TRP A 365 11.31 24.61 -15.78
C TRP A 365 11.77 24.31 -14.35
N ASP A 366 11.96 25.36 -13.56
CA ASP A 366 12.13 25.24 -12.11
C ASP A 366 10.75 25.07 -11.47
N VAL A 367 10.59 24.11 -10.58
CA VAL A 367 9.32 23.89 -9.86
C VAL A 367 9.01 25.07 -8.94
N ALA A 368 10.01 25.76 -8.41
CA ALA A 368 9.83 26.91 -7.53
C ALA A 368 9.11 28.08 -8.21
N ASP A 369 9.28 28.24 -9.53
CA ASP A 369 8.59 29.25 -10.32
C ASP A 369 7.06 29.06 -10.33
N PHE A 370 6.58 27.85 -9.98
CA PHE A 370 5.17 27.50 -9.99
C PHE A 370 4.50 27.78 -8.64
N TYR A 371 5.28 27.88 -7.57
CA TYR A 371 4.71 28.02 -6.23
C TYR A 371 3.69 29.16 -6.12
N PRO A 372 3.97 30.39 -6.61
CA PRO A 372 3.01 31.49 -6.51
C PRO A 372 1.74 31.33 -7.38
N ALA A 373 1.76 30.40 -8.34
CA ALA A 373 0.70 30.24 -9.33
C ALA A 373 -0.23 29.05 -9.06
N ILE A 374 0.09 28.19 -8.08
CA ILE A 374 -0.68 26.98 -7.80
C ILE A 374 -1.99 27.33 -7.08
N ASP A 375 -3.12 27.03 -7.71
CA ASP A 375 -4.44 27.15 -7.09
C ASP A 375 -4.65 26.07 -6.01
N PRO A 376 -4.95 26.44 -4.74
CA PRO A 376 -5.24 25.49 -3.69
C PRO A 376 -6.51 24.66 -3.89
N LEU A 377 -7.52 25.13 -4.64
CA LEU A 377 -8.81 24.43 -4.74
C LEU A 377 -8.69 23.06 -5.44
N PRO A 378 -8.12 22.93 -6.66
CA PRO A 378 -7.91 21.62 -7.29
C PRO A 378 -7.03 20.68 -6.45
N LEU A 379 -6.14 21.24 -5.63
CA LEU A 379 -5.24 20.48 -4.78
C LEU A 379 -5.99 19.81 -3.61
N GLU A 380 -7.02 20.46 -3.06
CA GLU A 380 -7.88 19.87 -2.03
C GLU A 380 -8.58 18.62 -2.55
N ASP A 381 -9.22 18.71 -3.71
CA ASP A 381 -9.92 17.58 -4.34
C ASP A 381 -8.95 16.43 -4.64
N ARG A 382 -7.75 16.74 -5.15
CA ARG A 382 -6.69 15.75 -5.38
C ARG A 382 -6.26 15.07 -4.06
N LEU A 383 -6.09 15.81 -2.98
CA LEU A 383 -5.72 15.26 -1.67
C LEU A 383 -6.83 14.38 -1.08
N ARG A 384 -8.10 14.79 -1.17
CA ARG A 384 -9.26 14.01 -0.71
C ARG A 384 -9.49 12.74 -1.55
N ALA A 385 -9.14 12.79 -2.83
CA ALA A 385 -9.15 11.61 -3.70
C ALA A 385 -8.00 10.64 -3.37
N LEU A 386 -6.85 11.15 -2.93
CA LEU A 386 -5.64 10.38 -2.69
C LEU A 386 -5.59 9.72 -1.29
N LEU A 387 -6.04 10.44 -0.26
CA LEU A 387 -5.95 10.01 1.14
C LEU A 387 -7.25 9.33 1.62
N PRO A 388 -7.17 8.41 2.59
CA PRO A 388 -8.35 7.82 3.23
C PRO A 388 -9.31 8.88 3.76
N LEU A 389 -10.62 8.60 3.80
CA LEU A 389 -11.62 9.53 4.31
C LEU A 389 -11.36 9.90 5.78
N ALA A 390 -10.90 8.93 6.58
CA ALA A 390 -10.52 9.15 7.97
C ALA A 390 -9.30 10.09 8.15
N ASP A 391 -8.52 10.34 7.08
CA ASP A 391 -7.45 11.34 7.07
C ASP A 391 -7.96 12.75 6.68
N GLY A 392 -9.27 12.97 6.55
CA GLY A 392 -9.89 14.27 6.31
C GLY A 392 -9.34 15.42 7.17
N PRO A 393 -9.17 15.26 8.50
CA PRO A 393 -8.55 16.28 9.34
C PRO A 393 -7.13 16.65 8.93
N VAL A 394 -6.35 15.73 8.36
CA VAL A 394 -5.01 16.02 7.85
C VAL A 394 -5.08 16.89 6.60
N VAL A 395 -6.03 16.59 5.69
CA VAL A 395 -6.29 17.43 4.52
C VAL A 395 -6.68 18.84 4.94
N ASP A 396 -7.62 18.98 5.88
CA ASP A 396 -8.06 20.29 6.38
C ASP A 396 -6.90 21.11 6.95
N ARG A 397 -5.95 20.45 7.63
CA ARG A 397 -4.72 21.09 8.13
C ARG A 397 -3.80 21.53 7.02
N MET A 398 -3.60 20.71 6.01
CA MET A 398 -2.80 21.08 4.84
C MET A 398 -3.42 22.28 4.13
N MET A 399 -4.74 22.28 3.92
CA MET A 399 -5.43 23.40 3.30
C MET A 399 -5.38 24.68 4.15
N ALA A 400 -5.46 24.57 5.47
CA ALA A 400 -5.29 25.71 6.36
C ALA A 400 -3.87 26.31 6.30
N VAL A 401 -2.84 25.47 6.19
CA VAL A 401 -1.45 25.93 5.96
C VAL A 401 -1.37 26.71 4.65
N LEU A 402 -1.95 26.18 3.57
CA LEU A 402 -1.90 26.81 2.25
C LEU A 402 -2.61 28.16 2.23
N ARG A 403 -3.82 28.22 2.79
CA ARG A 403 -4.62 29.46 2.85
C ARG A 403 -4.02 30.51 3.79
N GLY A 404 -3.19 30.09 4.74
CA GLY A 404 -2.47 30.98 5.65
C GLY A 404 -1.16 31.55 5.09
N ALA A 405 -0.78 31.20 3.84
CA ALA A 405 0.40 31.74 3.19
C ALA A 405 0.19 33.24 2.81
N PRO A 406 1.25 34.07 2.83
CA PRO A 406 1.16 35.51 2.63
C PRO A 406 0.84 35.95 1.18
N GLY A 407 0.69 35.03 0.23
CA GLY A 407 0.41 35.32 -1.17
C GLY A 407 -0.43 34.24 -1.83
N PRO A 408 -0.87 34.45 -3.09
CA PRO A 408 -1.50 33.39 -3.85
C PRO A 408 -0.50 32.24 -4.03
N GLY A 409 -0.94 31.01 -3.81
CA GLY A 409 -0.13 29.81 -4.03
C GLY A 409 0.62 29.26 -2.82
N LEU A 410 1.67 28.47 -3.11
CA LEU A 410 2.49 27.78 -2.13
C LEU A 410 3.59 28.71 -1.60
N ASP A 411 3.84 28.68 -0.29
CA ASP A 411 4.99 29.35 0.33
C ASP A 411 6.28 28.56 0.03
N PRO A 412 7.25 29.08 -0.77
CA PRO A 412 8.47 28.34 -1.14
C PRO A 412 9.27 27.74 0.02
N PRO A 413 9.48 28.42 1.17
CA PRO A 413 10.17 27.84 2.32
C PRO A 413 9.32 26.81 3.09
N SER A 414 8.09 26.51 2.66
CA SER A 414 7.27 25.43 3.23
C SER A 414 7.87 24.05 2.94
N PRO A 415 8.03 23.18 3.94
CA PRO A 415 8.36 21.77 3.72
C PRO A 415 7.33 21.01 2.86
N LEU A 416 6.07 21.48 2.81
CA LEU A 416 5.01 20.84 2.04
C LEU A 416 5.00 21.25 0.57
N ALA A 417 5.49 22.46 0.25
CA ALA A 417 5.38 23.04 -1.09
C ALA A 417 5.89 22.11 -2.20
N PRO A 418 7.07 21.45 -2.08
CA PRO A 418 7.55 20.57 -3.15
C PRO A 418 6.63 19.38 -3.43
N ALA A 419 6.04 18.76 -2.39
CA ALA A 419 5.15 17.61 -2.58
C ALA A 419 3.82 18.03 -3.24
N LEU A 420 3.29 19.17 -2.81
CA LEU A 420 2.03 19.72 -3.32
C LEU A 420 2.16 20.24 -4.75
N ALA A 421 3.26 20.90 -5.07
CA ALA A 421 3.55 21.30 -6.45
C ALA A 421 3.68 20.09 -7.37
N ASN A 422 4.36 19.03 -6.93
CA ASN A 422 4.45 17.81 -7.72
C ASN A 422 3.10 17.12 -7.93
N LEU A 423 2.21 17.17 -6.93
CA LEU A 423 0.84 16.69 -7.05
C LEU A 423 0.04 17.52 -8.06
N HIS A 424 0.12 18.85 -7.98
CA HIS A 424 -0.54 19.74 -8.94
C HIS A 424 -0.01 19.54 -10.37
N LEU A 425 1.32 19.45 -10.53
CA LEU A 425 1.93 19.25 -11.83
C LEU A 425 1.50 17.92 -12.46
N ASP A 426 1.14 16.88 -11.70
CA ASP A 426 0.68 15.57 -12.22
C ASP A 426 -0.38 15.73 -13.31
N ASP A 427 -1.38 16.58 -13.07
CA ASP A 427 -2.43 16.93 -14.06
C ASP A 427 -1.84 17.44 -15.38
N VAL A 428 -0.91 18.39 -15.30
CA VAL A 428 -0.18 18.94 -16.45
C VAL A 428 0.51 17.81 -17.22
N GLY A 429 1.15 16.91 -16.48
CA GLY A 429 1.88 15.80 -17.09
C GLY A 429 0.98 14.81 -17.82
N GLN A 430 -0.18 14.48 -17.25
CA GLN A 430 -1.15 13.62 -17.91
C GLN A 430 -1.62 14.24 -19.24
N TYR A 431 -1.89 15.55 -19.25
CA TYR A 431 -2.26 16.27 -20.47
C TYR A 431 -1.14 16.30 -21.52
N LEU A 432 0.11 16.45 -21.10
CA LEU A 432 1.27 16.40 -22.00
C LEU A 432 1.46 15.00 -22.59
N VAL A 433 1.31 13.94 -21.78
CA VAL A 433 1.39 12.54 -22.22
C VAL A 433 0.30 12.24 -23.25
N ALA A 434 -0.93 12.72 -23.03
CA ALA A 434 -2.03 12.58 -23.99
C ALA A 434 -1.73 13.24 -25.36
N ARG A 435 -0.79 14.19 -25.42
CA ARG A 435 -0.32 14.85 -26.65
C ARG A 435 0.94 14.21 -27.24
N GLY A 436 1.34 13.05 -26.74
CA GLY A 436 2.52 12.33 -27.22
C GLY A 436 3.85 12.93 -26.76
N MET A 437 3.84 13.88 -25.82
CA MET A 437 5.05 14.40 -25.16
C MET A 437 5.45 13.53 -23.98
N ARG A 438 6.68 13.69 -23.50
CA ARG A 438 7.16 13.07 -22.27
C ARG A 438 7.44 14.12 -21.23
N LEU A 439 7.16 13.77 -19.98
CA LEU A 439 7.51 14.59 -18.83
C LEU A 439 8.45 13.79 -17.94
N VAL A 440 9.58 14.39 -17.62
CA VAL A 440 10.57 13.86 -16.67
C VAL A 440 10.69 14.86 -15.54
N ARG A 441 10.64 14.39 -14.29
CA ARG A 441 10.61 15.26 -13.11
C ARG A 441 11.70 14.88 -12.13
N SER A 442 12.28 15.88 -11.49
CA SER A 442 13.10 15.78 -10.29
C SER A 442 12.41 16.52 -9.14
N ALA A 443 13.02 16.54 -7.95
CA ALA A 443 12.46 17.25 -6.81
C ALA A 443 12.41 18.79 -6.99
N ALA A 444 13.29 19.35 -7.82
CA ALA A 444 13.44 20.79 -8.02
C ALA A 444 13.08 21.25 -9.44
N ASP A 445 13.10 20.34 -10.43
CA ASP A 445 12.87 20.69 -11.83
C ASP A 445 11.86 19.74 -12.48
N PHE A 446 11.25 20.20 -13.56
CA PHE A 446 10.69 19.29 -14.53
C PHE A 446 11.08 19.65 -15.96
N MET A 447 11.06 18.63 -16.81
CA MET A 447 11.50 18.69 -18.17
C MET A 447 10.46 18.08 -19.09
N VAL A 448 9.99 18.86 -20.05
CA VAL A 448 9.11 18.35 -21.12
C VAL A 448 9.96 18.01 -22.32
N LEU A 449 9.77 16.82 -22.85
CA LEU A 449 10.41 16.35 -24.06
C LEU A 449 9.38 16.22 -25.19
N GLY A 450 9.73 16.76 -26.35
CA GLY A 450 8.98 16.69 -27.59
C GLY A 450 9.76 16.00 -28.71
N ARG A 451 9.04 15.50 -29.70
CA ARG A 451 9.60 14.98 -30.95
C ARG A 451 9.84 16.10 -31.95
N THR A 452 9.08 17.18 -31.85
CA THR A 452 9.18 18.35 -32.73
C THR A 452 9.33 19.66 -31.94
N PRO A 453 9.83 20.73 -32.57
CA PRO A 453 9.80 22.07 -31.97
C PRO A 453 8.37 22.58 -31.70
N ALA A 454 7.38 22.11 -32.47
CA ALA A 454 5.99 22.49 -32.28
C ALA A 454 5.43 21.94 -30.96
N ASP A 455 5.86 20.74 -30.57
CA ASP A 455 5.50 20.12 -29.29
C ASP A 455 5.93 21.00 -28.12
N LEU A 456 7.17 21.52 -28.13
CA LEU A 456 7.66 22.41 -27.07
C LEU A 456 6.95 23.76 -27.05
N ARG A 457 6.55 24.31 -28.21
CA ARG A 457 5.73 25.53 -28.25
C ARG A 457 4.37 25.29 -27.63
N ALA A 458 3.73 24.16 -27.95
CA ALA A 458 2.46 23.77 -27.35
C ALA A 458 2.58 23.54 -25.84
N ALA A 459 3.66 22.87 -25.40
CA ALA A 459 3.95 22.69 -23.97
C ALA A 459 4.14 24.02 -23.25
N ARG A 460 4.91 24.96 -23.82
CA ARG A 460 5.10 26.30 -23.25
C ARG A 460 3.79 27.08 -23.15
N ALA A 461 2.97 27.05 -24.19
CA ALA A 461 1.67 27.72 -24.17
C ALA A 461 0.74 27.13 -23.10
N LEU A 462 0.70 25.80 -22.99
CA LEU A 462 -0.08 25.12 -21.95
C LEU A 462 0.42 25.48 -20.55
N VAL A 463 1.71 25.27 -20.29
CA VAL A 463 2.31 25.49 -18.96
C VAL A 463 2.20 26.96 -18.56
N GLY A 464 2.46 27.89 -19.48
CA GLY A 464 2.30 29.33 -19.23
C GLY A 464 0.85 29.76 -19.02
N GLY A 465 -0.12 29.11 -19.69
CA GLY A 465 -1.54 29.34 -19.48
C GLY A 465 -2.05 28.84 -18.12
N MET A 466 -1.39 27.82 -17.53
CA MET A 466 -1.74 27.29 -16.21
C MET A 466 -1.09 28.05 -15.07
N THR A 467 0.02 28.76 -15.30
CA THR A 467 0.73 29.50 -14.25
C THR A 467 0.41 30.99 -14.19
N GLY A 468 -0.31 31.53 -15.16
CA GLY A 468 -0.43 32.99 -15.32
C GLY A 468 0.93 33.69 -15.56
N ALA A 469 2.03 32.94 -15.67
CA ALA A 469 3.37 33.47 -15.87
C ALA A 469 3.63 33.54 -17.38
N ALA A 470 3.70 34.76 -17.91
CA ALA A 470 4.32 35.00 -19.20
C ALA A 470 5.75 34.44 -19.15
N ALA A 471 6.02 33.42 -19.97
CA ALA A 471 7.29 32.72 -20.02
C ALA A 471 8.46 33.71 -20.16
N THR A 472 9.27 33.87 -19.11
CA THR A 472 10.58 34.52 -19.22
C THR A 472 11.50 33.61 -20.01
N ALA A 473 11.73 33.99 -21.26
CA ALA A 473 12.65 33.33 -22.16
C ALA A 473 14.10 33.51 -21.68
N SER A 474 14.76 32.41 -21.34
CA SER A 474 16.22 32.31 -21.47
C SER A 474 16.50 31.46 -22.71
N ALA A 475 17.25 32.05 -23.65
CA ALA A 475 17.65 31.45 -24.92
C ALA A 475 18.69 30.34 -24.73
#